data_AF-A0A952W644-F1
#
_entry.id   AF-A0A952W644-F1
#
_cell.length_a   1.000
_cell.length_b   1.000
_cell.length_c   1.000
_cell.angle_alpha   90.00
_cell.angle_beta   90.00
_cell.angle_gamma   90.00
#
_symmetry.space_group_name_H-M   'P 1'
#
loop_
_entity.id
_entity.type
_entity.pdbx_description
1 polymer ?
#
loop_
_entity_poly.entity_id
_entity_poly.type
_entity_poly.pdbx_seq_one_letter_code
_entity_poly.pdbx_strand_id
1 'polypeptide(L)'
;MIPHRMPASPTTPDDRFLVHFDRIVLCRYRSRPDLFNVKEDDMGGEVEANVTYNDAGDARSPYFRVRFGFRELADGRVCVAAFRPDLNSLPEAERSAWAADLIESPAFAPNDPAFTRWSQRYLHGSWASDDGPIRNLERELTLIESMTRFDLGESLFGDVHNPALRYPVAENSEAFTLAQLELFRLVVDGLSLDALKALAVKLNTPLRTLQTGEKHGTMNTLKALLPSTLLATVYEPLRACSKDRNKLHGVPSNPAHSCAAFRDFHAHATAVHLAIRELRRWLETVLKLTAEQCLRRDEVMKWFPRFNGPLRPDFKHGEFEKAVGKTIAKIEAGEIQPGEGCHCREAIIFHFTDGTALAIDVGSNAGNFESEGFDAAKFSSDLIPIWAPNPRA
;
A
#
# COMPACT_ATOMS: atom_id res chain seq x y z
N MET A 1 6.94 -38.50 -4.76
CA MET A 1 6.52 -38.84 -3.38
C MET A 1 7.51 -38.12 -2.46
N ILE A 2 7.09 -37.06 -1.75
CA ILE A 2 7.98 -36.41 -0.76
C ILE A 2 8.23 -37.46 0.33
N PRO A 3 9.49 -37.78 0.67
CA PRO A 3 9.78 -38.92 1.54
C PRO A 3 9.10 -38.78 2.91
N HIS A 4 8.50 -39.88 3.38
CA HIS A 4 7.89 -40.01 4.70
C HIS A 4 8.89 -40.10 5.86
N ARG A 5 10.16 -39.71 5.66
CA ARG A 5 11.15 -39.74 6.75
C ARG A 5 10.80 -38.64 7.75
N MET A 6 10.40 -39.08 8.94
CA MET A 6 10.33 -38.22 10.12
C MET A 6 11.67 -37.51 10.29
N PRO A 7 11.71 -36.17 10.40
CA PRO A 7 12.93 -35.47 10.74
C PRO A 7 13.42 -35.91 12.13
N ALA A 8 14.71 -35.73 12.39
CA ALA A 8 15.26 -35.78 13.75
C ALA A 8 14.38 -34.93 14.69
N SER A 9 14.21 -35.40 15.93
CA SER A 9 13.26 -34.93 16.95
C SER A 9 12.75 -33.48 16.76
N PRO A 10 11.44 -33.26 16.63
CA PRO A 10 10.89 -31.94 16.36
C PRO A 10 11.28 -30.95 17.46
N THR A 11 11.85 -29.82 17.06
CA THR A 11 12.22 -28.72 17.98
C THR A 11 11.00 -27.97 18.50
N THR A 12 9.88 -28.00 17.76
CA THR A 12 8.57 -27.50 18.18
C THR A 12 7.44 -28.45 17.75
N PRO A 13 6.27 -28.48 18.43
CA PRO A 13 5.12 -29.30 18.03
C PRO A 13 4.65 -29.07 16.59
N ASP A 14 4.93 -27.88 16.04
CA ASP A 14 4.51 -27.44 14.71
C ASP A 14 5.37 -28.05 13.59
N ASP A 15 6.61 -28.47 13.89
CA ASP A 15 7.57 -29.01 12.92
C ASP A 15 7.03 -30.22 12.16
N ARG A 16 6.12 -30.99 12.76
CA ARG A 16 5.48 -32.15 12.12
C ARG A 16 4.62 -31.78 10.91
N PHE A 17 4.17 -30.53 10.81
CA PHE A 17 3.35 -30.03 9.70
C PHE A 17 4.15 -29.27 8.66
N LEU A 18 5.47 -29.18 8.82
CA LEU A 18 6.34 -28.39 7.96
C LEU A 18 7.29 -29.29 7.19
N VAL A 19 7.72 -28.78 6.04
CA VAL A 19 8.80 -29.35 5.24
C VAL A 19 9.73 -28.21 4.87
N HIS A 20 11.03 -28.43 4.99
CA HIS A 20 12.05 -27.39 4.89
C HIS A 20 12.78 -27.48 3.55
N PHE A 21 12.95 -26.33 2.90
CA PHE A 21 13.57 -26.22 1.59
C PHE A 21 14.62 -25.11 1.57
N ASP A 22 15.61 -25.24 0.69
CA ASP A 22 16.46 -24.12 0.35
C ASP A 22 15.62 -22.98 -0.24
N ARG A 23 15.97 -21.74 0.10
CA ARG A 23 15.23 -20.55 -0.32
C ARG A 23 15.22 -20.36 -1.84
N ILE A 24 16.16 -20.96 -2.55
CA ILE A 24 16.23 -20.94 -4.01
C ILE A 24 14.96 -21.50 -4.67
N VAL A 25 14.17 -22.34 -3.98
CA VAL A 25 12.88 -22.84 -4.48
C VAL A 25 11.94 -21.70 -4.91
N LEU A 26 12.03 -20.54 -4.25
CA LEU A 26 11.21 -19.36 -4.56
C LEU A 26 11.63 -18.68 -5.87
N CYS A 27 12.88 -18.83 -6.32
CA CYS A 27 13.37 -18.25 -7.58
C CYS A 27 12.54 -18.73 -8.78
N ARG A 28 12.16 -20.02 -8.80
CA ARG A 28 11.35 -20.62 -9.87
C ARG A 28 10.00 -19.94 -10.05
N TYR A 29 9.44 -19.41 -8.97
CA TYR A 29 8.13 -18.74 -8.97
C TYR A 29 8.28 -17.26 -9.28
N ARG A 30 9.30 -16.60 -8.70
CA ARG A 30 9.59 -15.19 -8.97
C ARG A 30 9.98 -14.91 -10.43
N SER A 31 10.57 -15.88 -11.13
CA SER A 31 10.97 -15.74 -12.54
C SER A 31 9.82 -15.88 -13.55
N ARG A 32 8.63 -16.27 -13.10
CA ARG A 32 7.44 -16.48 -13.94
C ARG A 32 6.23 -15.74 -13.36
N PRO A 33 6.27 -14.39 -13.27
CA PRO A 33 5.20 -13.58 -12.68
C PRO A 33 3.89 -13.62 -13.49
N ASP A 34 3.94 -14.06 -14.75
CA ASP A 34 2.80 -14.38 -15.59
C ASP A 34 2.02 -15.60 -15.07
N LEU A 35 2.73 -16.60 -14.53
CA LEU A 35 2.14 -17.85 -14.06
C LEU A 35 1.91 -17.90 -12.55
N PHE A 36 2.68 -17.15 -11.76
CA PHE A 36 2.63 -17.22 -10.31
C PHE A 36 2.64 -15.85 -9.66
N ASN A 37 1.91 -15.77 -8.56
CA ASN A 37 2.01 -14.67 -7.61
C ASN A 37 2.79 -15.15 -6.39
N VAL A 38 3.80 -14.38 -5.99
CA VAL A 38 4.59 -14.65 -4.78
C VAL A 38 4.51 -13.42 -3.91
N LYS A 39 3.86 -13.55 -2.76
CA LYS A 39 3.76 -12.50 -1.76
C LYS A 39 4.66 -12.85 -0.59
N GLU A 40 5.49 -11.91 -0.16
CA GLU A 40 6.50 -12.13 0.87
C GLU A 40 6.53 -10.96 1.86
N ASP A 41 6.96 -11.28 3.08
CA ASP A 41 7.37 -10.34 4.11
C ASP A 41 8.57 -10.94 4.87
N ASP A 42 9.05 -10.28 5.91
CA ASP A 42 10.21 -10.68 6.70
C ASP A 42 10.12 -12.08 7.34
N MET A 43 8.92 -12.56 7.65
CA MET A 43 8.70 -13.83 8.32
C MET A 43 8.27 -14.97 7.39
N GLY A 44 7.99 -14.68 6.11
CA GLY A 44 7.52 -15.67 5.14
C GLY A 44 6.49 -15.11 4.18
N GLY A 45 5.67 -15.99 3.61
CA GLY A 45 4.75 -15.59 2.54
C GLY A 45 3.94 -16.73 1.96
N GLU A 46 3.54 -16.53 0.70
CA GLU A 46 2.80 -17.51 -0.07
C GLU A 46 3.14 -17.46 -1.56
N VAL A 47 3.09 -18.65 -2.18
CA VAL A 47 3.14 -18.84 -3.62
C VAL A 47 1.74 -19.26 -4.08
N GLU A 48 1.18 -18.56 -5.05
CA GLU A 48 -0.13 -18.84 -5.64
C GLU A 48 0.01 -18.97 -7.16
N ALA A 49 -0.71 -19.91 -7.77
CA ALA A 49 -0.85 -19.95 -9.23
C ALA A 49 -1.78 -18.82 -9.70
N ASN A 50 -1.34 -18.05 -10.70
CA ASN A 50 -2.21 -17.08 -11.38
C ASN A 50 -3.24 -17.86 -12.18
N VAL A 51 -4.51 -17.79 -11.76
CA VAL A 51 -5.61 -18.31 -12.56
C VAL A 51 -6.03 -17.19 -13.51
N THR A 52 -5.31 -17.01 -14.60
CA THR A 52 -5.88 -16.28 -15.75
C THR A 52 -6.90 -17.19 -16.41
N TYR A 53 -8.16 -16.73 -16.45
CA TYR A 53 -9.17 -17.31 -17.32
C TYR A 53 -8.66 -17.19 -18.75
N ASN A 54 -8.21 -18.28 -19.36
CA ASN A 54 -8.13 -18.34 -20.81
C ASN A 54 -9.55 -18.55 -21.32
N ASP A 55 -10.10 -17.55 -22.02
CA ASP A 55 -11.38 -17.61 -22.75
C ASP A 55 -11.44 -18.75 -23.79
N ALA A 56 -10.35 -19.51 -23.98
CA ALA A 56 -10.22 -20.60 -24.93
C ALA A 56 -10.55 -22.00 -24.37
N GLY A 57 -10.99 -22.14 -23.11
CA GLY A 57 -11.52 -23.41 -22.61
C GLY A 57 -10.54 -24.58 -22.46
N ASP A 58 -9.24 -24.38 -22.71
CA ASP A 58 -8.23 -25.43 -22.62
C ASP A 58 -7.50 -25.45 -21.27
N ALA A 59 -7.42 -26.67 -20.70
CA ALA A 59 -6.69 -27.13 -19.53
C ALA A 59 -6.36 -26.08 -18.44
N ARG A 60 -7.19 -26.03 -17.40
CA ARG A 60 -6.91 -25.33 -16.14
C ARG A 60 -5.53 -25.75 -15.62
N SER A 61 -4.59 -24.80 -15.46
CA SER A 61 -3.55 -24.99 -14.46
C SER A 61 -4.29 -25.08 -13.10
N PRO A 62 -4.24 -26.21 -12.40
CA PRO A 62 -4.96 -26.35 -11.13
C PRO A 62 -4.46 -25.28 -10.16
N TYR A 63 -5.40 -24.47 -9.66
CA TYR A 63 -5.11 -23.49 -8.62
C TYR A 63 -4.43 -24.18 -7.46
N PHE A 64 -3.30 -23.62 -7.02
CA PHE A 64 -2.66 -24.02 -5.78
C PHE A 64 -2.17 -22.78 -5.03
N ARG A 65 -2.03 -22.96 -3.72
CA ARG A 65 -1.42 -21.99 -2.81
C ARG A 65 -0.52 -22.75 -1.85
N VAL A 66 0.72 -22.30 -1.71
CA VAL A 66 1.68 -22.81 -0.73
C VAL A 66 2.05 -21.70 0.22
N ARG A 67 1.61 -21.81 1.47
CA ARG A 67 2.04 -20.92 2.55
C ARG A 67 3.36 -21.41 3.12
N PHE A 68 4.25 -20.47 3.41
CA PHE A 68 5.56 -20.78 3.95
C PHE A 68 6.04 -19.71 4.93
N GLY A 69 6.84 -20.15 5.91
CA GLY A 69 7.60 -19.29 6.80
C GLY A 69 9.07 -19.25 6.41
N PHE A 70 9.77 -18.20 6.79
CA PHE A 70 11.23 -18.20 6.81
C PHE A 70 11.71 -18.73 8.16
N ARG A 71 12.73 -19.58 8.16
CA ARG A 71 13.31 -20.15 9.38
C ARG A 71 14.82 -20.17 9.34
N GLU A 72 15.44 -19.69 10.41
CA GLU A 72 16.88 -19.62 10.58
C GLU A 72 17.47 -20.98 10.96
N LEU A 73 18.56 -21.33 10.27
CA LEU A 73 19.39 -22.51 10.52
C LEU A 73 20.50 -22.16 11.52
N ALA A 74 21.06 -23.17 12.18
CA ALA A 74 22.11 -23.01 13.19
C ALA A 74 23.40 -22.37 12.63
N ASP A 75 23.59 -22.41 11.31
CA ASP A 75 24.70 -21.77 10.60
C ASP A 75 24.40 -20.33 10.15
N GLY A 76 23.23 -19.78 10.51
CA GLY A 76 22.78 -18.43 10.20
C GLY A 76 22.14 -18.26 8.81
N ARG A 77 22.05 -19.33 7.99
CA ARG A 77 21.27 -19.30 6.75
C ARG A 77 19.78 -19.33 7.05
N VAL A 78 18.97 -18.85 6.11
CA VAL A 78 17.50 -18.90 6.23
C VAL A 78 16.92 -19.84 5.18
N CYS A 79 16.08 -20.77 5.62
CA CYS A 79 15.37 -21.74 4.80
C CYS A 79 13.86 -21.41 4.72
N VAL A 80 13.16 -22.10 3.81
CA VAL A 80 11.71 -22.01 3.63
C VAL A 80 11.05 -23.18 4.38
N ALA A 81 10.21 -22.87 5.36
CA ALA A 81 9.37 -23.83 6.05
C ALA A 81 7.96 -23.82 5.44
N ALA A 82 7.69 -24.72 4.49
CA ALA A 82 6.42 -24.78 3.79
C ALA A 82 5.40 -25.69 4.51
N PHE A 83 4.13 -25.28 4.48
CA PHE A 83 3.05 -26.03 5.11
C PHE A 83 2.75 -27.32 4.33
N ARG A 84 2.97 -28.48 4.96
CA ARG A 84 2.90 -29.80 4.31
C ARG A 84 1.55 -30.08 3.64
N PRO A 85 0.38 -29.75 4.22
CA PRO A 85 -0.90 -29.94 3.55
C PRO A 85 -0.99 -29.20 2.20
N ASP A 86 -0.42 -28.00 2.11
CA ASP A 86 -0.39 -27.23 0.86
C ASP A 86 0.47 -27.94 -0.19
N LEU A 87 1.64 -28.47 0.20
CA LEU A 87 2.52 -29.23 -0.71
C LEU A 87 1.87 -30.50 -1.26
N ASN A 88 1.03 -31.17 -0.46
CA ASN A 88 0.32 -32.37 -0.90
C ASN A 88 -0.72 -32.07 -1.99
N SER A 89 -1.23 -30.82 -2.02
CA SER A 89 -2.20 -30.36 -3.03
C SER A 89 -1.55 -29.90 -4.34
N LEU A 90 -0.22 -29.75 -4.38
CA LEU A 90 0.50 -29.30 -5.57
C LEU A 90 0.39 -30.28 -6.73
N PRO A 91 0.40 -29.81 -7.99
CA PRO A 91 0.57 -30.65 -9.17
C PRO A 91 1.88 -31.44 -9.14
N GLU A 92 1.96 -32.56 -9.87
CA GLU A 92 3.15 -33.43 -9.84
C GLU A 92 4.43 -32.72 -10.28
N ALA A 93 4.36 -31.90 -11.34
CA ALA A 93 5.49 -31.10 -11.79
C ALA A 93 5.99 -30.15 -10.70
N GLU A 94 5.07 -29.50 -9.97
CA GLU A 94 5.39 -28.58 -8.88
C GLU A 94 5.93 -29.33 -7.65
N ARG A 95 5.37 -30.49 -7.29
CA ARG A 95 5.92 -31.33 -6.19
C ARG A 95 7.35 -31.77 -6.47
N SER A 96 7.64 -32.19 -7.70
CA SER A 96 8.99 -32.58 -8.12
C SER A 96 9.94 -31.39 -8.10
N ALA A 97 9.44 -30.22 -8.49
CA ALA A 97 10.18 -28.96 -8.43
C ALA A 97 10.59 -28.61 -7.00
N TRP A 98 9.69 -28.68 -6.01
CA TRP A 98 10.02 -28.45 -4.60
C TRP A 98 10.97 -29.52 -4.04
N ALA A 99 10.79 -30.79 -4.41
CA ALA A 99 11.62 -31.88 -3.90
C ALA A 99 13.11 -31.74 -4.25
N ALA A 100 13.46 -31.03 -5.32
CA ALA A 100 14.85 -30.78 -5.72
C ALA A 100 15.63 -29.94 -4.69
N ASP A 101 14.92 -29.10 -3.92
CA ASP A 101 15.50 -28.15 -2.97
C ASP A 101 15.24 -28.56 -1.50
N LEU A 102 14.89 -29.83 -1.26
CA LEU A 102 14.54 -30.35 0.07
C LEU A 102 15.76 -30.37 1.02
N ILE A 103 15.54 -29.92 2.26
CA ILE A 103 16.50 -30.05 3.36
C ILE A 103 16.05 -31.22 4.25
N GLU A 104 16.74 -32.37 4.16
CA GLU A 104 16.31 -33.60 4.85
C GLU A 104 16.48 -33.57 6.37
N SER A 105 17.47 -32.83 6.88
CA SER A 105 17.80 -32.79 8.31
C SER A 105 18.29 -31.40 8.71
N PRO A 106 17.39 -30.41 8.75
CA PRO A 106 17.74 -29.05 9.10
C PRO A 106 18.16 -28.95 10.57
N ALA A 107 19.28 -28.27 10.83
CA ALA A 107 19.66 -27.84 12.17
C ALA A 107 19.20 -26.38 12.35
N PHE A 108 18.27 -26.13 13.27
CA PHE A 108 17.67 -24.80 13.45
C PHE A 108 18.42 -23.95 14.47
N ALA A 109 18.36 -22.63 14.30
CA ALA A 109 18.81 -21.69 15.31
C ALA A 109 17.94 -21.81 16.58
N PRO A 110 18.52 -21.62 17.78
CA PRO A 110 17.80 -21.78 19.05
C PRO A 110 16.76 -20.67 19.31
N ASN A 111 16.91 -19.50 18.67
CA ASN A 111 16.00 -18.38 18.81
C ASN A 111 15.69 -17.81 17.42
N ASP A 112 14.43 -17.91 17.01
CA ASP A 112 13.95 -17.39 15.72
C ASP A 112 12.62 -16.64 15.93
N PRO A 113 12.69 -15.33 16.27
CA PRO A 113 11.49 -14.54 16.53
C PRO A 113 10.65 -14.31 15.27
N ALA A 114 11.27 -14.31 14.08
CA ALA A 114 10.54 -14.16 12.82
C ALA A 114 9.67 -15.40 12.55
N PHE A 115 10.26 -16.59 12.63
CA PHE A 115 9.52 -17.83 12.49
C PHE A 115 8.47 -18.03 13.59
N THR A 116 8.76 -17.59 14.82
CA THR A 116 7.78 -17.61 15.92
C THR A 116 6.56 -16.74 15.58
N ARG A 117 6.76 -15.51 15.09
CA ARG A 117 5.66 -14.65 14.63
C ARG A 117 4.88 -15.29 13.49
N TRP A 118 5.57 -15.91 12.52
CA TRP A 118 4.92 -16.62 11.42
C TRP A 118 4.04 -17.78 11.91
N SER A 119 4.58 -18.64 12.78
CA SER A 119 3.81 -19.76 13.35
C SER A 119 2.59 -19.24 14.11
N GLN A 120 2.76 -18.22 14.95
CA GLN A 120 1.65 -17.61 15.67
C GLN A 120 0.56 -17.09 14.72
N ARG A 121 0.94 -16.39 13.65
CA ARG A 121 -0.03 -15.85 12.68
C ARG A 121 -0.73 -16.93 11.87
N TYR A 122 0.02 -17.87 11.29
CA TYR A 122 -0.50 -18.75 10.24
C TYR A 122 -0.85 -20.15 10.71
N LEU A 123 -0.27 -20.64 11.81
CA LEU A 123 -0.60 -21.95 12.40
C LEU A 123 -1.54 -21.80 13.59
N HIS A 124 -1.37 -20.76 14.41
CA HIS A 124 -2.17 -20.54 15.63
C HIS A 124 -3.25 -19.45 15.48
N GLY A 125 -3.34 -18.79 14.31
CA GLY A 125 -4.40 -17.81 14.02
C GLY A 125 -4.31 -16.50 14.80
N SER A 126 -3.10 -16.10 15.23
CA SER A 126 -2.86 -14.87 15.98
C SER A 126 -2.66 -13.66 15.06
N TRP A 127 -3.65 -12.76 15.06
CA TRP A 127 -3.60 -11.49 14.31
C TRP A 127 -2.83 -10.38 15.03
N ALA A 128 -2.34 -10.64 16.25
CA ALA A 128 -1.62 -9.65 17.08
C ALA A 128 -0.12 -9.51 16.72
N SER A 129 0.32 -10.09 15.60
CA SER A 129 1.70 -9.99 15.13
C SER A 129 1.90 -8.72 14.32
N ASP A 130 3.02 -8.04 14.52
CA ASP A 130 3.42 -6.90 13.69
C ASP A 130 3.79 -7.35 12.27
N ASP A 131 3.49 -6.51 11.27
CA ASP A 131 3.99 -6.70 9.91
C ASP A 131 5.49 -6.39 9.82
N GLY A 132 6.13 -6.89 8.77
CA GLY A 132 7.54 -6.63 8.50
C GLY A 132 7.82 -5.24 7.93
N PRO A 133 9.10 -4.88 7.78
CA PRO A 133 9.52 -3.52 7.47
C PRO A 133 9.12 -3.06 6.06
N ILE A 134 8.99 -3.95 5.08
CA ILE A 134 8.55 -3.57 3.71
C ILE A 134 7.10 -3.12 3.74
N ARG A 135 6.19 -3.93 4.31
CA ARG A 135 4.76 -3.56 4.42
C ARG A 135 4.55 -2.30 5.25
N ASN A 136 5.28 -2.20 6.37
CA ASN A 136 5.23 -0.99 7.18
C ASN A 136 5.75 0.23 6.42
N LEU A 137 6.82 0.10 5.61
CA LEU A 137 7.30 1.17 4.74
C LEU A 137 6.23 1.64 3.74
N GLU A 138 5.58 0.72 3.02
CA GLU A 138 4.51 1.06 2.06
C GLU A 138 3.35 1.81 2.72
N ARG A 139 2.99 1.41 3.95
CA ARG A 139 1.98 2.13 4.75
C ARG A 139 2.43 3.55 5.07
N GLU A 140 3.67 3.74 5.54
CA GLU A 140 4.17 5.09 5.85
C GLU A 140 4.27 5.97 4.59
N LEU A 141 4.68 5.41 3.44
CA LEU A 141 4.69 6.13 2.16
C LEU A 141 3.28 6.56 1.77
N THR A 142 2.30 5.65 1.84
CA THR A 142 0.89 5.96 1.55
C THR A 142 0.34 7.09 2.42
N LEU A 143 0.70 7.10 3.71
CA LEU A 143 0.32 8.14 4.65
C LEU A 143 0.95 9.49 4.29
N ILE A 144 2.25 9.51 3.96
CA ILE A 144 2.95 10.71 3.50
C ILE A 144 2.28 11.26 2.24
N GLU A 145 2.05 10.42 1.23
CA GLU A 145 1.49 10.85 -0.05
C GLU A 145 0.10 11.47 0.08
N SER A 146 -0.75 10.88 0.92
CA SER A 146 -2.09 11.42 1.16
C SER A 146 -2.02 12.84 1.77
N MET A 147 -1.04 13.07 2.66
CA MET A 147 -0.86 14.36 3.32
C MET A 147 -0.21 15.40 2.41
N THR A 148 0.83 15.03 1.66
CA THR A 148 1.55 15.97 0.78
C THR A 148 0.69 16.34 -0.43
N ARG A 149 -0.06 15.40 -1.00
CA ARG A 149 -1.01 15.72 -2.08
C ARG A 149 -2.09 16.69 -1.61
N PHE A 150 -2.58 16.52 -0.38
CA PHE A 150 -3.61 17.40 0.17
C PHE A 150 -3.10 18.84 0.41
N ASP A 151 -1.92 19.01 1.01
CA ASP A 151 -1.46 20.34 1.44
C ASP A 151 -0.51 21.03 0.45
N LEU A 152 0.33 20.26 -0.24
CA LEU A 152 1.32 20.75 -1.18
C LEU A 152 0.85 20.69 -2.63
N GLY A 153 -0.22 19.94 -2.91
CA GLY A 153 -0.69 19.65 -4.27
C GLY A 153 0.21 18.66 -5.03
N GLU A 154 1.26 18.15 -4.38
CA GLU A 154 2.31 17.31 -4.99
C GLU A 154 2.56 16.06 -4.16
N SER A 155 2.90 14.97 -4.85
CA SER A 155 3.27 13.69 -4.24
C SER A 155 4.76 13.68 -3.91
N LEU A 156 5.15 13.41 -2.64
CA LEU A 156 6.55 13.45 -2.22
C LEU A 156 7.34 12.26 -2.75
N PHE A 157 6.70 11.12 -2.87
CA PHE A 157 7.19 9.91 -3.50
C PHE A 157 6.34 9.60 -4.75
N GLY A 158 7.00 9.23 -5.84
CA GLY A 158 6.34 8.91 -7.11
C GLY A 158 5.49 7.63 -7.03
N ASP A 159 5.90 6.68 -6.20
CA ASP A 159 5.21 5.41 -5.95
C ASP A 159 5.23 5.06 -4.47
N VAL A 160 4.22 4.31 -4.02
CA VAL A 160 4.10 3.82 -2.62
C VAL A 160 4.27 2.30 -2.51
N HIS A 161 4.40 1.60 -3.64
CA HIS A 161 4.51 0.15 -3.72
C HIS A 161 5.47 -0.22 -4.87
N ASN A 162 6.35 -1.18 -4.65
CA ASN A 162 7.22 -1.75 -5.69
C ASN A 162 7.09 -3.28 -5.69
N PRO A 163 6.39 -3.91 -6.67
CA PRO A 163 6.23 -5.36 -6.73
C PRO A 163 7.54 -6.17 -6.87
N ALA A 164 8.62 -5.52 -7.30
CA ALA A 164 9.95 -6.12 -7.41
C ALA A 164 10.73 -6.06 -6.08
N LEU A 165 10.33 -5.20 -5.13
CA LEU A 165 10.96 -5.10 -3.82
C LEU A 165 10.65 -6.34 -2.98
N ARG A 166 11.66 -7.19 -2.81
CA ARG A 166 11.56 -8.49 -2.12
C ARG A 166 12.82 -8.79 -1.33
N TYR A 167 12.69 -9.71 -0.37
CA TYR A 167 13.85 -10.22 0.34
C TYR A 167 14.81 -10.97 -0.61
N PRO A 168 16.14 -10.90 -0.39
CA PRO A 168 17.13 -11.61 -1.19
C PRO A 168 16.83 -13.10 -1.30
N VAL A 169 16.90 -13.66 -2.50
CA VAL A 169 16.63 -15.09 -2.74
C VAL A 169 17.73 -16.01 -2.24
N ALA A 170 18.97 -15.52 -2.13
CA ALA A 170 20.15 -16.30 -1.76
C ALA A 170 21.05 -15.50 -0.80
N GLU A 171 21.92 -16.18 -0.06
CA GLU A 171 22.88 -15.60 0.89
C GLU A 171 24.19 -15.18 0.17
N ASN A 172 24.08 -14.23 -0.76
CA ASN A 172 25.22 -13.69 -1.50
C ASN A 172 25.06 -12.21 -1.86
N SER A 173 26.17 -11.58 -2.23
CA SER A 173 26.25 -10.15 -2.50
C SER A 173 25.39 -9.69 -3.68
N GLU A 174 25.19 -10.53 -4.69
CA GLU A 174 24.38 -10.19 -5.87
C GLU A 174 22.89 -10.10 -5.51
N ALA A 175 22.36 -11.12 -4.82
CA ALA A 175 20.98 -11.13 -4.36
C ALA A 175 20.68 -9.99 -3.38
N PHE A 176 21.63 -9.66 -2.50
CA PHE A 176 21.56 -8.47 -1.64
C PHE A 176 21.46 -7.18 -2.46
N THR A 177 22.37 -6.99 -3.42
CA THR A 177 22.42 -5.77 -4.25
C THR A 177 21.14 -5.58 -5.08
N LEU A 178 20.57 -6.65 -5.64
CA LEU A 178 19.30 -6.56 -6.37
C LEU A 178 18.14 -6.11 -5.47
N ALA A 179 17.99 -6.71 -4.29
CA ALA A 179 16.96 -6.31 -3.33
C ALA A 179 17.14 -4.85 -2.87
N GLN A 180 18.38 -4.46 -2.59
CA GLN A 180 18.73 -3.09 -2.17
C GLN A 180 18.43 -2.06 -3.27
N LEU A 181 18.62 -2.42 -4.55
CA LEU A 181 18.31 -1.56 -5.69
C LEU A 181 16.81 -1.27 -5.77
N GLU A 182 15.95 -2.26 -5.55
CA GLU A 182 14.51 -2.06 -5.57
C GLU A 182 14.01 -1.21 -4.39
N LEU A 183 14.66 -1.32 -3.22
CA LEU A 183 14.38 -0.47 -2.06
C LEU A 183 14.78 0.99 -2.35
N PHE A 184 15.95 1.16 -2.95
CA PHE A 184 16.44 2.46 -3.40
C PHE A 184 15.51 3.11 -4.43
N ARG A 185 15.02 2.33 -5.40
CA ARG A 185 14.07 2.83 -6.41
C ARG A 185 12.79 3.36 -5.79
N LEU A 186 12.22 2.60 -4.86
CA LEU A 186 10.98 2.98 -4.19
C LEU A 186 11.15 4.28 -3.37
N VAL A 187 12.25 4.41 -2.62
CA VAL A 187 12.37 5.48 -1.63
C VAL A 187 13.22 6.65 -2.07
N VAL A 188 14.37 6.42 -2.71
CA VAL A 188 15.32 7.51 -3.03
C VAL A 188 15.11 8.05 -4.43
N ASP A 189 15.06 7.18 -5.45
CA ASP A 189 14.71 7.61 -6.81
C ASP A 189 13.23 8.05 -6.87
N GLY A 190 12.38 7.48 -6.01
CA GLY A 190 10.99 7.87 -5.88
C GLY A 190 10.78 9.30 -5.38
N LEU A 191 11.75 9.95 -4.73
CA LEU A 191 11.58 11.31 -4.21
C LEU A 191 11.30 12.33 -5.33
N SER A 192 10.26 13.14 -5.14
CA SER A 192 9.88 14.22 -6.06
C SER A 192 10.58 15.52 -5.70
N LEU A 193 11.37 16.06 -6.65
CA LEU A 193 11.99 17.36 -6.47
C LEU A 193 10.96 18.50 -6.40
N ASP A 194 9.85 18.38 -7.13
CA ASP A 194 8.82 19.42 -7.17
C ASP A 194 8.03 19.46 -5.86
N ALA A 195 7.73 18.30 -5.27
CA ALA A 195 7.16 18.25 -3.92
C ALA A 195 8.12 18.83 -2.86
N LEU A 196 9.43 18.56 -2.97
CA LEU A 196 10.43 19.16 -2.07
C LEU A 196 10.51 20.68 -2.23
N LYS A 197 10.36 21.22 -3.45
CA LYS A 197 10.27 22.68 -3.66
C LYS A 197 8.99 23.26 -3.05
N ALA A 198 7.84 22.60 -3.21
CA ALA A 198 6.59 23.02 -2.59
C ALA A 198 6.69 23.03 -1.05
N LEU A 199 7.32 22.00 -0.48
CA LEU A 199 7.60 21.94 0.96
C LEU A 199 8.54 23.06 1.41
N ALA A 200 9.56 23.40 0.63
CA ALA A 200 10.46 24.51 0.95
C ALA A 200 9.72 25.85 1.03
N VAL A 201 8.78 26.10 0.11
CA VAL A 201 7.89 27.27 0.14
C VAL A 201 7.04 27.27 1.41
N LYS A 202 6.44 26.13 1.76
CA LYS A 202 5.64 25.97 2.98
C LYS A 202 6.44 26.27 4.25
N LEU A 203 7.70 25.85 4.28
CA LEU A 203 8.65 26.08 5.37
C LEU A 203 9.27 27.49 5.38
N ASN A 204 8.96 28.33 4.39
CA ASN A 204 9.63 29.61 4.16
C ASN A 204 11.17 29.48 4.15
N THR A 205 11.66 28.35 3.63
CA THR A 205 13.08 28.05 3.58
C THR A 205 13.60 28.44 2.19
N PRO A 206 14.47 29.46 2.09
CA PRO A 206 15.07 29.79 0.81
C PRO A 206 16.00 28.66 0.41
N LEU A 207 15.60 27.90 -0.60
CA LEU A 207 16.53 27.07 -1.36
C LEU A 207 17.45 28.05 -2.08
N ARG A 208 18.56 28.48 -1.44
CA ARG A 208 19.56 29.36 -2.06
C ARG A 208 19.83 28.80 -3.44
N THR A 209 19.40 29.58 -4.44
CA THR A 209 19.50 29.38 -5.88
C THR A 209 20.22 28.09 -6.23
N LEU A 210 19.45 27.06 -6.58
CA LEU A 210 19.90 25.93 -7.40
C LEU A 210 20.86 26.52 -8.43
N GLN A 211 22.17 26.34 -8.25
CA GLN A 211 23.13 26.85 -9.22
C GLN A 211 22.80 26.12 -10.51
N THR A 212 22.28 26.85 -11.48
CA THR A 212 21.99 26.37 -12.83
C THR A 212 23.22 25.66 -13.37
N GLY A 213 23.21 24.33 -13.37
CA GLY A 213 24.34 23.51 -13.81
C GLY A 213 24.72 22.35 -12.87
N GLU A 214 24.41 22.41 -11.58
CA GLU A 214 24.63 21.27 -10.69
C GLU A 214 23.41 20.35 -10.75
N LYS A 215 23.58 19.13 -11.28
CA LYS A 215 22.61 18.03 -11.10
C LYS A 215 22.52 17.71 -9.60
N HIS A 216 21.74 18.47 -8.83
CA HIS A 216 21.51 18.18 -7.43
C HIS A 216 20.36 17.21 -7.28
N GLY A 217 20.68 16.03 -6.74
CA GLY A 217 19.72 14.99 -6.42
C GLY A 217 18.76 15.40 -5.32
N THR A 218 17.55 14.85 -5.38
CA THR A 218 16.46 14.94 -4.40
C THR A 218 16.92 14.82 -2.95
N MET A 219 17.90 13.95 -2.68
CA MET A 219 18.51 13.76 -1.36
C MET A 219 19.18 15.01 -0.78
N ASN A 220 19.89 15.80 -1.59
CA ASN A 220 20.56 17.02 -1.09
C ASN A 220 19.51 18.09 -0.72
N THR A 221 18.45 18.20 -1.51
CA THR A 221 17.33 19.10 -1.20
C THR A 221 16.62 18.66 0.07
N LEU A 222 16.34 17.36 0.23
CA LEU A 222 15.77 16.82 1.46
C LEU A 222 16.65 17.15 2.68
N LYS A 223 17.97 16.97 2.57
CA LYS A 223 18.93 17.31 3.63
C LYS A 223 18.82 18.78 4.07
N ALA A 224 18.66 19.70 3.11
CA ALA A 224 18.59 21.12 3.38
C ALA A 224 17.28 21.54 4.07
N LEU A 225 16.20 20.79 3.86
CA LEU A 225 14.89 21.05 4.46
C LEU A 225 14.73 20.44 5.85
N LEU A 226 15.42 19.31 6.11
CA LEU A 226 15.33 18.63 7.39
C LEU A 226 16.01 19.44 8.51
N PRO A 227 15.37 19.54 9.70
CA PRO A 227 16.04 19.98 10.91
C PRO A 227 17.28 19.12 11.20
N SER A 228 18.29 19.72 11.84
CA SER A 228 19.54 19.04 12.21
C SER A 228 19.31 17.78 13.05
N THR A 229 18.27 17.78 13.88
CA THR A 229 17.84 16.64 14.72
C THR A 229 17.38 15.41 13.91
N LEU A 230 16.93 15.61 12.67
CA LEU A 230 16.45 14.53 11.80
C LEU A 230 17.49 14.03 10.79
N LEU A 231 18.67 14.67 10.72
CA LEU A 231 19.70 14.24 9.77
C LEU A 231 20.20 12.81 10.07
N ALA A 232 20.37 12.47 11.34
CA ALA A 232 20.84 11.14 11.74
C ALA A 232 19.77 10.06 11.58
N THR A 233 18.50 10.38 11.85
CA THR A 233 17.40 9.39 11.87
C THR A 233 16.67 9.26 10.53
N VAL A 234 16.67 10.31 9.71
CA VAL A 234 16.00 10.32 8.39
C VAL A 234 17.00 10.32 7.26
N TYR A 235 17.88 11.33 7.20
CA TYR A 235 18.74 11.53 6.03
C TYR A 235 19.81 10.44 5.88
N GLU A 236 20.52 10.06 6.95
CA GLU A 236 21.61 9.08 6.85
C GLU A 236 21.15 7.66 6.46
N PRO A 237 20.03 7.09 6.99
CA PRO A 237 19.51 5.81 6.49
C PRO A 237 19.15 5.84 5.00
N LEU A 238 18.51 6.90 4.53
CA LEU A 238 18.17 7.08 3.11
C LEU A 238 19.44 7.26 2.24
N ARG A 239 20.43 7.99 2.76
CA ARG A 239 21.73 8.15 2.09
C ARG A 239 22.52 6.85 2.02
N ALA A 240 22.47 6.03 3.07
CA ALA A 240 23.10 4.70 3.07
C ALA A 240 22.48 3.84 1.96
N CYS A 241 21.15 3.86 1.82
CA CYS A 241 20.44 3.20 0.72
C CYS A 241 20.92 3.68 -0.67
N SER A 242 21.21 4.98 -0.82
CA SER A 242 21.72 5.56 -2.06
C SER A 242 23.16 5.17 -2.43
N LYS A 243 24.05 4.98 -1.45
CA LYS A 243 25.47 4.70 -1.70
C LYS A 243 25.72 3.36 -2.39
N ASP A 244 24.82 2.38 -2.20
CA ASP A 244 24.99 1.05 -2.77
C ASP A 244 24.71 0.97 -4.28
N ARG A 245 24.01 1.97 -4.85
CA ARG A 245 23.82 2.12 -6.32
C ARG A 245 25.15 2.32 -7.07
N ASN A 246 26.07 3.09 -6.49
CA ASN A 246 27.32 3.46 -7.15
C ASN A 246 28.25 2.26 -7.42
N LYS A 247 27.98 1.10 -6.81
CA LYS A 247 28.72 -0.14 -7.06
C LYS A 247 28.26 -0.89 -8.32
N LEU A 248 27.08 -0.58 -8.86
CA LEU A 248 26.51 -1.24 -10.05
C LEU A 248 26.87 -0.53 -11.37
N HIS A 249 27.09 0.78 -11.35
CA HIS A 249 27.42 1.55 -12.54
C HIS A 249 28.94 1.67 -12.74
N GLY A 250 29.51 0.86 -13.65
CA GLY A 250 30.82 1.14 -14.24
C GLY A 250 32.04 0.43 -13.64
N VAL A 251 31.85 -0.52 -12.72
CA VAL A 251 32.92 -1.42 -12.27
C VAL A 251 32.53 -2.84 -12.68
N PRO A 252 33.42 -3.67 -13.27
CA PRO A 252 33.13 -5.09 -13.46
C PRO A 252 32.68 -5.65 -12.11
N SER A 253 31.48 -6.22 -12.08
CA SER A 253 30.89 -6.80 -10.88
C SER A 253 31.92 -7.73 -10.26
N ASN A 254 32.40 -7.40 -9.06
CA ASN A 254 33.19 -8.34 -8.28
C ASN A 254 32.42 -9.68 -8.24
N PRO A 255 33.09 -10.83 -8.34
CA PRO A 255 32.43 -12.12 -8.25
C PRO A 255 31.52 -12.16 -7.02
N ALA A 256 30.31 -12.71 -7.20
CA ALA A 256 29.38 -12.88 -6.10
C ALA A 256 30.08 -13.64 -4.97
N HIS A 257 30.02 -13.10 -3.75
CA HIS A 257 30.56 -13.75 -2.57
C HIS A 257 29.45 -14.02 -1.56
N SER A 258 29.66 -15.06 -0.75
CA SER A 258 28.73 -15.43 0.32
C SER A 258 28.63 -14.31 1.34
N CYS A 259 27.42 -13.94 1.73
CA CYS A 259 27.15 -12.99 2.82
C CYS A 259 25.76 -13.24 3.41
N ALA A 260 25.47 -12.67 4.58
CA ALA A 260 24.16 -12.79 5.23
C ALA A 260 23.13 -11.83 4.62
N ALA A 261 22.94 -11.92 3.30
CA ALA A 261 22.11 -11.04 2.49
C ALA A 261 20.71 -10.80 3.08
N PHE A 262 20.04 -11.86 3.56
CA PHE A 262 18.69 -11.72 4.09
C PHE A 262 18.65 -10.84 5.35
N ARG A 263 19.52 -11.15 6.32
CA ARG A 263 19.62 -10.43 7.59
C ARG A 263 20.05 -8.98 7.37
N ASP A 264 21.07 -8.79 6.55
CA ASP A 264 21.63 -7.46 6.29
C ASP A 264 20.61 -6.59 5.54
N PHE A 265 19.86 -7.15 4.59
CA PHE A 265 18.76 -6.45 3.92
C PHE A 265 17.60 -6.16 4.87
N HIS A 266 17.23 -7.09 5.76
CA HIS A 266 16.21 -6.87 6.78
C HIS A 266 16.55 -5.65 7.66
N ALA A 267 17.81 -5.55 8.10
CA ALA A 267 18.28 -4.42 8.89
C ALA A 267 18.20 -3.10 8.11
N HIS A 268 18.59 -3.10 6.83
CA HIS A 268 18.48 -1.94 5.95
C HIS A 268 17.03 -1.50 5.72
N ALA A 269 16.14 -2.42 5.36
CA ALA A 269 14.72 -2.15 5.17
C ALA A 269 14.08 -1.59 6.44
N THR A 270 14.44 -2.13 7.61
CA THR A 270 13.99 -1.62 8.92
C THR A 270 14.48 -0.20 9.17
N ALA A 271 15.75 0.09 8.93
CA ALA A 271 16.29 1.44 9.10
C ALA A 271 15.61 2.46 8.17
N VAL A 272 15.34 2.08 6.92
CA VAL A 272 14.61 2.92 5.94
C VAL A 272 13.16 3.12 6.37
N HIS A 273 12.45 2.06 6.78
CA HIS A 273 11.09 2.19 7.32
C HIS A 273 11.04 3.18 8.49
N LEU A 274 11.95 3.04 9.47
CA LEU A 274 12.00 3.92 10.64
C LEU A 274 12.29 5.37 10.24
N ALA A 275 13.19 5.59 9.27
CA ALA A 275 13.48 6.91 8.72
C ALA A 275 12.24 7.55 8.07
N ILE A 276 11.48 6.79 7.27
CA ILE A 276 10.25 7.27 6.62
C ILE A 276 9.15 7.53 7.64
N ARG A 277 9.04 6.72 8.69
CA ARG A 277 8.12 6.97 9.80
C ARG A 277 8.44 8.27 10.54
N GLU A 278 9.71 8.55 10.80
CA GLU A 278 10.13 9.82 11.43
C GLU A 278 9.94 11.00 10.49
N LEU A 279 10.16 10.83 9.19
CA LEU A 279 9.83 11.83 8.17
C LEU A 279 8.34 12.16 8.18
N ARG A 280 7.46 11.15 8.22
CA ARG A 280 6.00 11.34 8.33
C ARG A 280 5.63 12.16 9.56
N ARG A 281 6.14 11.79 10.75
CA ARG A 281 5.86 12.49 12.02
C ARG A 281 6.27 13.97 11.97
N TRP A 282 7.42 14.24 11.36
CA TRP A 282 7.87 15.62 11.16
C TRP A 282 6.97 16.38 10.18
N LEU A 283 6.56 15.76 9.07
CA LEU A 283 5.65 16.36 8.10
C LEU A 283 4.28 16.66 8.73
N GLU A 284 3.73 15.79 9.59
CA GLU A 284 2.49 16.09 10.33
C GLU A 284 2.60 17.36 11.16
N THR A 285 3.76 17.57 11.78
CA THR A 285 4.04 18.76 12.59
C THR A 285 4.13 20.02 11.72
N VAL A 286 4.86 19.93 10.60
CA VAL A 286 5.09 21.07 9.69
C VAL A 286 3.81 21.47 8.95
N LEU A 287 3.08 20.49 8.44
CA LEU A 287 1.87 20.70 7.65
C LEU A 287 0.64 20.94 8.53
N LYS A 288 0.73 20.64 9.83
CA LYS A 288 -0.36 20.74 10.81
C LYS A 288 -1.56 19.86 10.42
N LEU A 289 -1.25 18.64 9.99
CA LEU A 289 -2.21 17.65 9.51
C LEU A 289 -1.97 16.31 10.20
N THR A 290 -2.99 15.46 10.17
CA THR A 290 -2.89 14.06 10.58
C THR A 290 -2.93 13.18 9.34
N ALA A 291 -1.88 12.39 9.11
CA ALA A 291 -1.76 11.61 7.89
C ALA A 291 -2.92 10.61 7.73
N GLU A 292 -3.41 10.02 8.83
CA GLU A 292 -4.55 9.11 8.81
C GLU A 292 -5.87 9.82 8.45
N GLN A 293 -6.03 11.10 8.80
CA GLN A 293 -7.21 11.89 8.39
C GLN A 293 -7.16 12.22 6.91
N CYS A 294 -5.98 12.58 6.39
CA CYS A 294 -5.78 12.79 4.96
C CYS A 294 -6.06 11.52 4.16
N LEU A 295 -5.54 10.36 4.60
CA LEU A 295 -5.80 9.08 3.96
C LEU A 295 -7.30 8.72 3.97
N ARG A 296 -7.96 8.83 5.13
CA ARG A 296 -9.42 8.59 5.21
C ARG A 296 -10.21 9.50 4.27
N ARG A 297 -9.82 10.77 4.16
CA ARG A 297 -10.44 11.71 3.22
C ARG A 297 -10.26 11.23 1.78
N ASP A 298 -9.04 10.88 1.38
CA ASP A 298 -8.74 10.39 0.03
C ASP A 298 -9.53 9.11 -0.29
N GLU A 299 -9.65 8.19 0.67
CA GLU A 299 -10.43 6.96 0.52
C GLU A 299 -11.92 7.23 0.31
N VAL A 300 -12.50 8.16 1.07
CA VAL A 300 -13.91 8.55 0.91
C VAL A 300 -14.13 9.30 -0.40
N MET A 301 -13.21 10.18 -0.80
CA MET A 301 -13.32 10.96 -2.04
C MET A 301 -13.28 10.09 -3.30
N LYS A 302 -12.68 8.89 -3.26
CA LYS A 302 -12.74 7.93 -4.38
C LYS A 302 -14.17 7.52 -4.73
N TRP A 303 -15.07 7.55 -3.75
CA TRP A 303 -16.48 7.21 -3.92
C TRP A 303 -17.36 8.42 -4.25
N PHE A 304 -16.78 9.62 -4.34
CA PHE A 304 -17.55 10.79 -4.75
C PHE A 304 -17.98 10.63 -6.22
N PRO A 305 -19.22 11.05 -6.56
CA PRO A 305 -19.68 11.00 -7.93
C PRO A 305 -18.80 11.87 -8.83
N ARG A 306 -18.49 11.37 -10.03
CA ARG A 306 -17.85 12.17 -11.08
C ARG A 306 -18.93 12.80 -11.94
N PHE A 307 -18.85 14.11 -12.13
CA PHE A 307 -19.83 14.83 -12.94
C PHE A 307 -19.49 14.68 -14.43
N ASN A 308 -20.47 14.24 -15.23
CA ASN A 308 -20.35 14.11 -16.69
C ASN A 308 -20.85 15.36 -17.43
N GLY A 309 -21.14 16.44 -16.71
CA GLY A 309 -21.68 17.68 -17.23
C GLY A 309 -22.33 18.53 -16.14
N PRO A 310 -22.81 19.74 -16.48
CA PRO A 310 -23.53 20.60 -15.54
C PRO A 310 -24.88 19.98 -15.15
N LEU A 311 -25.44 20.47 -14.03
CA LEU A 311 -26.80 20.15 -13.63
C LEU A 311 -27.80 20.60 -14.69
N ARG A 312 -28.86 19.80 -14.88
CA ARG A 312 -29.98 20.13 -15.76
C ARG A 312 -31.29 20.22 -14.96
N PRO A 313 -32.18 21.15 -15.31
CA PRO A 313 -31.98 22.32 -16.19
C PRO A 313 -31.00 23.35 -15.61
N ASP A 314 -30.43 24.20 -16.48
CA ASP A 314 -29.31 25.11 -16.17
C ASP A 314 -29.55 26.05 -14.98
N PHE A 315 -30.79 26.46 -14.71
CA PHE A 315 -31.11 27.35 -13.59
C PHE A 315 -30.71 26.75 -12.24
N LYS A 316 -30.72 25.41 -12.09
CA LYS A 316 -30.33 24.74 -10.83
C LYS A 316 -28.89 25.07 -10.45
N HIS A 317 -28.02 25.26 -11.45
CA HIS A 317 -26.62 25.62 -11.21
C HIS A 317 -26.50 26.94 -10.46
N GLY A 318 -27.18 27.99 -10.94
CA GLY A 318 -27.17 29.31 -10.31
C GLY A 318 -27.76 29.29 -8.89
N GLU A 319 -28.72 28.40 -8.60
CA GLU A 319 -29.23 28.22 -7.24
C GLU A 319 -28.16 27.58 -6.32
N PHE A 320 -27.44 26.56 -6.76
CA PHE A 320 -26.36 25.98 -5.94
C PHE A 320 -25.16 26.92 -5.77
N GLU A 321 -24.83 27.73 -6.78
CA GLU A 321 -23.73 28.71 -6.70
C GLU A 321 -23.93 29.75 -5.60
N LYS A 322 -25.18 30.11 -5.27
CA LYS A 322 -25.48 31.02 -4.16
C LYS A 322 -24.96 30.50 -2.80
N ALA A 323 -24.70 29.21 -2.66
CA ALA A 323 -24.14 28.62 -1.44
C ALA A 323 -22.61 28.76 -1.34
N VAL A 324 -21.91 29.08 -2.43
CA VAL A 324 -20.45 29.16 -2.45
C VAL A 324 -19.97 30.25 -1.49
N GLY A 325 -19.02 29.89 -0.63
CA GLY A 325 -18.44 30.80 0.37
C GLY A 325 -19.31 31.04 1.60
N LYS A 326 -20.53 30.49 1.68
CA LYS A 326 -21.36 30.56 2.88
C LYS A 326 -20.95 29.50 3.91
N THR A 327 -21.12 29.83 5.18
CA THR A 327 -20.88 28.90 6.31
C THR A 327 -22.20 28.31 6.78
N ILE A 328 -22.27 26.98 6.88
CA ILE A 328 -23.46 26.27 7.41
C ILE A 328 -23.50 26.41 8.93
N ALA A 329 -24.59 26.93 9.47
CA ALA A 329 -24.89 27.04 10.89
C ALA A 329 -25.64 25.82 11.44
N LYS A 330 -26.53 25.22 10.65
CA LYS A 330 -27.35 24.06 11.03
C LYS A 330 -27.72 23.24 9.80
N ILE A 331 -27.85 21.92 9.98
CA ILE A 331 -28.38 20.99 8.97
C ILE A 331 -29.64 20.33 9.54
N GLU A 332 -30.69 20.27 8.73
CA GLU A 332 -31.88 19.45 8.97
C GLU A 332 -32.01 18.45 7.82
N ALA A 333 -32.34 17.20 8.10
CA ALA A 333 -32.58 16.20 7.06
C ALA A 333 -33.67 15.24 7.53
N GLY A 334 -34.48 14.76 6.58
CA GLY A 334 -35.52 13.78 6.88
C GLY A 334 -36.49 13.58 5.72
N GLU A 335 -37.51 12.76 5.98
CA GLU A 335 -38.62 12.55 5.07
C GLU A 335 -39.59 13.75 5.13
N ILE A 336 -39.96 14.26 3.96
CA ILE A 336 -40.96 15.29 3.79
C ILE A 336 -42.34 14.66 3.98
N GLN A 337 -43.20 15.29 4.78
CA GLN A 337 -44.61 14.94 4.84
C GLN A 337 -45.26 15.17 3.48
N PRO A 338 -45.79 14.13 2.82
CA PRO A 338 -46.40 14.28 1.51
C PRO A 338 -47.65 15.16 1.61
N GLY A 339 -47.74 16.17 0.75
CA GLY A 339 -49.01 16.83 0.43
C GLY A 339 -49.95 15.88 -0.31
N GLU A 340 -51.22 16.27 -0.44
CA GLU A 340 -52.21 15.49 -1.19
C GLU A 340 -51.74 15.30 -2.66
N GLY A 341 -51.55 14.05 -3.09
CA GLY A 341 -51.01 13.71 -4.42
C GLY A 341 -49.49 13.73 -4.55
N CYS A 342 -48.73 13.96 -3.48
CA CYS A 342 -47.26 13.91 -3.48
C CYS A 342 -46.72 12.58 -2.93
N HIS A 343 -45.61 12.09 -3.48
CA HIS A 343 -44.89 10.94 -2.93
C HIS A 343 -44.03 11.34 -1.72
N CYS A 344 -43.72 10.38 -0.84
CA CYS A 344 -42.69 10.55 0.19
C CYS A 344 -41.35 10.86 -0.47
N ARG A 345 -40.63 11.86 0.06
CA ARG A 345 -39.33 12.31 -0.44
C ARG A 345 -38.41 12.61 0.71
N GLU A 346 -37.11 12.49 0.49
CA GLU A 346 -36.11 12.96 1.44
C GLU A 346 -35.65 14.37 1.04
N ALA A 347 -35.43 15.21 2.04
CA ALA A 347 -34.81 16.51 1.84
C ALA A 347 -33.75 16.79 2.90
N ILE A 348 -32.84 17.67 2.54
CA ILE A 348 -31.84 18.27 3.43
C ILE A 348 -31.96 19.78 3.36
N ILE A 349 -31.85 20.46 4.50
CA ILE A 349 -31.88 21.92 4.62
C ILE A 349 -30.58 22.38 5.26
N PHE A 350 -29.86 23.25 4.56
CA PHE A 350 -28.70 23.96 5.06
C PHE A 350 -29.13 25.35 5.50
N HIS A 351 -28.99 25.65 6.79
CA HIS A 351 -29.13 27.00 7.32
C HIS A 351 -27.76 27.66 7.37
N PHE A 352 -27.62 28.83 6.77
CA PHE A 352 -26.34 29.55 6.73
C PHE A 352 -26.24 30.59 7.86
N THR A 353 -25.02 30.93 8.24
CA THR A 353 -24.74 31.89 9.32
C THR A 353 -25.23 33.31 9.01
N ASP A 354 -25.45 33.64 7.73
CA ASP A 354 -25.96 34.93 7.29
C ASP A 354 -27.50 35.02 7.29
N GLY A 355 -28.19 34.00 7.82
CA GLY A 355 -29.64 33.95 7.94
C GLY A 355 -30.37 33.43 6.69
N THR A 356 -29.67 33.15 5.58
CA THR A 356 -30.26 32.47 4.42
C THR A 356 -30.34 30.95 4.64
N ALA A 357 -31.19 30.25 3.87
CA ALA A 357 -31.22 28.79 3.88
C ALA A 357 -31.41 28.20 2.47
N LEU A 358 -30.84 27.01 2.25
CA LEU A 358 -31.00 26.21 1.04
C LEU A 358 -31.58 24.85 1.42
N ALA A 359 -32.77 24.52 0.92
CA ALA A 359 -33.30 23.16 0.92
C ALA A 359 -32.95 22.46 -0.40
N ILE A 360 -32.57 21.19 -0.33
CA ILE A 360 -32.42 20.29 -1.46
C ILE A 360 -33.44 19.16 -1.26
N ASP A 361 -34.50 19.17 -2.09
CA ASP A 361 -35.46 18.08 -2.18
C ASP A 361 -35.02 17.10 -3.28
N VAL A 362 -35.11 15.80 -3.01
CA VAL A 362 -34.86 14.73 -3.99
C VAL A 362 -36.19 14.34 -4.63
N GLY A 363 -36.45 14.91 -5.80
CA GLY A 363 -37.58 14.52 -6.64
C GLY A 363 -37.32 13.20 -7.34
N SER A 364 -38.36 12.38 -7.47
CA SER A 364 -38.37 11.18 -8.31
C SER A 364 -39.73 11.03 -8.96
N ASN A 365 -39.76 10.64 -10.23
CA ASN A 365 -41.00 10.28 -10.92
C ASN A 365 -41.31 8.78 -10.84
N ALA A 366 -40.60 8.00 -9.99
CA ALA A 366 -40.82 6.56 -9.79
C ALA A 366 -42.31 6.21 -9.55
N GLY A 367 -42.99 6.97 -8.70
CA GLY A 367 -44.38 6.71 -8.35
C GLY A 367 -45.37 6.91 -9.50
N ASN A 368 -44.98 7.62 -10.56
CA ASN A 368 -45.81 7.76 -11.77
C ASN A 368 -45.82 6.46 -12.60
N PHE A 369 -44.95 5.49 -12.32
CA PHE A 369 -44.84 4.23 -13.08
C PHE A 369 -45.61 3.07 -12.45
N GLU A 370 -46.34 3.26 -11.34
CA GLU A 370 -47.14 2.19 -10.71
C GLU A 370 -48.29 1.68 -11.61
N SER A 371 -48.75 2.47 -12.59
CA SER A 371 -49.94 2.15 -13.41
C SER A 371 -49.67 1.92 -14.90
N GLU A 372 -48.51 2.30 -15.46
CA GLU A 372 -48.30 2.35 -16.92
C GLU A 372 -47.18 1.45 -17.47
N GLY A 373 -46.50 0.66 -16.62
CA GLY A 373 -45.33 -0.13 -17.01
C GLY A 373 -44.04 0.71 -17.01
N PHE A 374 -42.92 0.07 -16.67
CA PHE A 374 -41.66 0.76 -16.42
C PHE A 374 -40.83 0.93 -17.70
N ASP A 375 -40.82 2.14 -18.26
CA ASP A 375 -39.82 2.55 -19.26
C ASP A 375 -38.67 3.26 -18.53
N ALA A 376 -37.54 2.57 -18.39
CA ALA A 376 -36.35 3.09 -17.71
C ALA A 376 -35.84 4.40 -18.33
N ALA A 377 -36.12 4.66 -19.62
CA ALA A 377 -35.72 5.90 -20.27
C ALA A 377 -36.55 7.12 -19.82
N LYS A 378 -37.72 6.88 -19.22
CA LYS A 378 -38.59 7.93 -18.68
C LYS A 378 -38.38 8.17 -17.19
N PHE A 379 -37.69 7.26 -16.50
CA PHE A 379 -37.36 7.45 -15.10
C PHE A 379 -36.35 8.61 -14.94
N SER A 380 -36.66 9.53 -14.03
CA SER A 380 -35.76 10.61 -13.64
C SER A 380 -35.83 10.83 -12.13
N SER A 381 -34.67 11.15 -11.56
CA SER A 381 -34.56 11.74 -10.23
C SER A 381 -33.79 13.03 -10.34
N ASP A 382 -34.25 14.04 -9.60
CA ASP A 382 -33.82 15.42 -9.72
C ASP A 382 -33.54 16.01 -8.34
N LEU A 383 -32.45 16.78 -8.23
CA LEU A 383 -32.24 17.67 -7.09
C LEU A 383 -32.98 18.98 -7.32
N ILE A 384 -33.83 19.37 -6.37
CA ILE A 384 -34.66 20.58 -6.43
C ILE A 384 -34.15 21.56 -5.36
N PRO A 385 -33.31 22.55 -5.74
CA PRO A 385 -32.84 23.57 -4.80
C PRO A 385 -33.94 24.62 -4.54
N ILE A 386 -34.17 24.94 -3.27
CA ILE A 386 -35.15 25.94 -2.84
C ILE A 386 -34.48 26.89 -1.85
N TRP A 387 -34.49 28.19 -2.14
CA TRP A 387 -33.85 29.20 -1.29
C TRP A 387 -34.85 29.96 -0.43
N ALA A 388 -34.48 30.14 0.84
CA ALA A 388 -35.11 31.09 1.73
C ALA A 388 -34.19 32.31 1.95
N PRO A 389 -34.69 33.54 1.70
CA PRO A 389 -33.92 34.75 1.94
C PRO A 389 -33.70 34.98 3.44
N ASN A 390 -32.70 35.80 3.79
CA ASN A 390 -32.53 36.25 5.16
C ASN A 390 -33.70 37.18 5.52
N PRO A 391 -34.49 36.87 6.56
CA PRO A 391 -35.63 37.69 6.97
C PRO A 391 -35.24 39.07 7.53
N ARG A 392 -33.95 39.33 7.71
CA ARG A 392 -33.37 40.58 8.23
C ARG A 392 -32.52 41.34 7.18
N ALA A 393 -32.56 40.93 5.91
CA ALA A 393 -31.80 41.54 4.83
C ALA A 393 -32.32 42.94 4.45
#